data_AF-A0A0R1HK92-F1
#
_entry.id   AF-A0A0R1HK92-F1
#
_cell.length_a   1.000
_cell.length_b   1.000
_cell.length_c   1.000
_cell.angle_alpha   90.00
_cell.angle_beta   90.00
_cell.angle_gamma   90.00
#
_symmetry.space_group_name_H-M   'P 1'
#
loop_
_entity.id
_entity.type
_entity.pdbx_description
1 polymer ?
#
loop_
_entity_poly.entity_id
_entity_poly.type
_entity_poly.pdbx_seq_one_letter_code
_entity_poly.pdbx_strand_id
1 'polypeptide(L)'
;MSDLTAIDKLQKRLQNLQTKEQQNKAQQKQLRARLATAERKARTKRLIEKGAELEKLQGPTAEQILPTETPKWLAEHYQTPDQQRYQALIAYTKQVTYANGTSVFDGFTAEYDTQDNQNQPKNTP
;
A
#
# COMPACT_ATOMS: atom_id res chain seq x y z
N MET A 1 7.67 52.98 -45.29
CA MET A 1 6.50 52.08 -45.34
C MET A 1 6.85 50.58 -45.30
N SER A 2 8.10 50.17 -45.54
CA SER A 2 8.54 48.75 -45.50
C SER A 2 8.45 48.12 -44.10
N ASP A 3 8.92 48.81 -43.06
CA ASP A 3 9.14 48.18 -41.73
C ASP A 3 7.85 47.87 -40.96
N LEU A 4 6.80 48.67 -41.15
CA LEU A 4 5.47 48.39 -40.59
C LEU A 4 4.91 47.05 -41.08
N THR A 5 5.16 46.67 -42.34
CA THR A 5 4.70 45.38 -42.89
C THR A 5 5.46 44.18 -42.33
N ALA A 6 6.70 44.37 -41.87
CA ALA A 6 7.49 43.33 -41.24
C ALA A 6 7.01 43.07 -39.80
N ILE A 7 6.68 44.14 -39.05
CA ILE A 7 6.11 44.06 -37.70
C ILE A 7 4.76 43.32 -37.73
N ASP A 8 3.87 43.65 -38.66
CA ASP A 8 2.56 42.97 -38.80
C ASP A 8 2.71 41.47 -39.10
N LYS A 9 3.70 41.09 -39.92
CA LYS A 9 4.01 39.68 -40.21
C LYS A 9 4.52 38.95 -38.96
N LEU A 10 5.35 39.61 -38.16
CA LEU A 10 5.84 39.05 -36.90
C LEU A 10 4.72 38.92 -35.86
N GLN A 11 3.82 39.89 -35.75
CA GLN A 11 2.65 39.84 -34.87
C GLN A 11 1.72 38.68 -35.24
N LYS A 12 1.42 38.48 -36.53
CA LYS A 12 0.63 37.33 -36.99
C LYS A 12 1.30 35.99 -36.67
N ARG A 13 2.63 35.91 -36.81
CA ARG A 13 3.39 34.70 -36.43
C ARG A 13 3.32 34.45 -34.92
N LEU A 14 3.44 35.50 -34.09
CA LEU A 14 3.33 35.41 -32.65
C LEU A 14 1.93 34.92 -32.22
N GLN A 15 0.88 35.50 -32.80
CA GLN A 15 -0.50 35.09 -32.53
C GLN A 15 -0.73 33.62 -32.90
N ASN A 16 -0.23 33.19 -34.06
CA ASN A 16 -0.32 31.79 -34.49
C ASN A 16 0.42 30.84 -33.53
N LEU A 17 1.58 31.25 -32.99
CA LEU A 17 2.29 30.47 -31.99
C LEU A 17 1.51 30.37 -30.68
N GLN A 18 0.91 31.47 -30.21
CA GLN A 18 0.06 31.48 -29.01
C GLN A 18 -1.18 30.58 -29.17
N THR A 19 -1.83 30.61 -30.33
CA THR A 19 -2.98 29.72 -30.60
C THR A 19 -2.55 28.25 -30.60
N LYS A 20 -1.40 27.92 -31.21
CA LYS A 20 -0.86 26.55 -31.20
C LYS A 20 -0.51 26.10 -29.78
N GLU A 21 0.06 26.98 -28.96
CA GLU A 21 0.35 26.67 -27.55
C GLU A 21 -0.92 26.34 -26.77
N GLN A 22 -1.98 27.13 -26.94
CA GLN A 22 -3.28 26.87 -26.30
C GLN A 22 -3.89 25.54 -26.75
N GLN A 23 -3.83 25.24 -28.05
CA GLN A 23 -4.28 23.95 -28.59
C GLN A 23 -3.48 22.78 -28.03
N ASN A 24 -2.15 22.89 -28.00
CA ASN A 24 -1.29 21.87 -27.42
C ASN A 24 -1.59 21.66 -25.94
N LYS A 25 -1.82 22.71 -25.17
CA LYS A 25 -2.20 22.62 -23.75
C LYS A 25 -3.55 21.91 -23.57
N ALA A 26 -4.53 22.21 -24.42
CA ALA A 26 -5.82 21.54 -24.40
C ALA A 26 -5.70 20.04 -24.73
N GLN A 27 -4.92 19.69 -25.77
CA GLN A 27 -4.63 18.30 -26.12
C GLN A 27 -3.91 17.56 -24.99
N GLN A 28 -2.92 18.20 -24.37
CA GLN A 28 -2.17 17.61 -23.25
C GLN A 28 -3.09 17.33 -22.05
N LYS A 29 -4.01 18.25 -21.73
CA LYS A 29 -5.03 18.03 -20.70
C LYS A 29 -5.94 16.85 -21.03
N GLN A 30 -6.40 16.74 -22.28
CA GLN A 30 -7.25 15.65 -22.74
C GLN A 30 -6.52 14.30 -22.68
N LEU A 31 -5.26 14.25 -23.12
CA LEU A 31 -4.44 13.03 -23.06
C LEU A 31 -4.18 12.60 -21.61
N ARG A 32 -3.87 13.53 -20.71
CA ARG A 32 -3.74 13.23 -19.27
C ARG A 32 -5.03 12.64 -18.67
N ALA A 33 -6.19 13.20 -19.03
CA ALA A 33 -7.48 12.67 -18.57
C ALA A 33 -7.75 11.25 -19.10
N ARG A 34 -7.41 10.99 -20.37
CA ARG A 34 -7.51 9.65 -20.97
C ARG A 34 -6.58 8.66 -20.29
N LEU A 35 -5.32 9.05 -20.04
CA LEU A 35 -4.34 8.23 -19.33
C LEU A 35 -4.84 7.87 -17.93
N ALA A 36 -5.28 8.85 -17.14
CA ALA A 36 -5.81 8.62 -15.80
C ALA A 36 -7.03 7.68 -15.81
N THR A 37 -7.88 7.77 -16.84
CA THR A 37 -9.02 6.87 -17.00
C THR A 37 -8.58 5.45 -17.35
N ALA A 38 -7.59 5.30 -18.24
CA ALA A 38 -7.02 4.00 -18.59
C ALA A 38 -6.35 3.33 -17.37
N GLU A 39 -5.59 4.10 -16.58
CA GLU A 39 -4.96 3.62 -15.34
C GLU A 39 -6.00 3.16 -14.31
N ARG A 40 -7.09 3.92 -14.14
CA ARG A 40 -8.20 3.50 -13.26
C ARG A 40 -8.83 2.19 -13.73
N LYS A 41 -9.11 2.06 -15.02
CA LYS A 41 -9.67 0.82 -15.60
C LYS A 41 -8.74 -0.37 -15.37
N ALA A 42 -7.44 -0.20 -15.63
CA ALA A 42 -6.44 -1.25 -15.42
C ALA A 42 -6.33 -1.63 -13.93
N ARG A 43 -6.32 -0.64 -13.03
CA ARG A 43 -6.32 -0.87 -11.57
C ARG A 43 -7.55 -1.64 -11.13
N THR A 44 -8.75 -1.24 -11.57
CA THR A 44 -10.00 -1.93 -11.21
C THR A 44 -10.01 -3.37 -11.71
N LYS A 45 -9.58 -3.61 -12.96
CA LYS A 45 -9.44 -4.98 -13.49
C LYS A 45 -8.53 -5.82 -12.61
N ARG A 46 -7.33 -5.32 -12.28
CA ARG A 46 -6.37 -6.01 -11.41
C ARG A 46 -6.94 -6.29 -10.00
N LEU A 47 -7.73 -5.37 -9.45
CA LEU A 47 -8.36 -5.56 -8.14
C LEU A 47 -9.42 -6.66 -8.17
N ILE A 48 -10.23 -6.70 -9.22
CA ILE A 48 -11.23 -7.76 -9.42
C ILE A 48 -10.53 -9.12 -9.56
N GLU A 49 -9.50 -9.21 -10.40
CA GLU A 49 -8.74 -10.46 -10.58
C GLU A 49 -8.11 -10.94 -9.27
N LYS A 50 -7.48 -10.03 -8.50
CA LYS A 50 -6.93 -10.35 -7.18
C LYS A 50 -8.02 -10.77 -6.19
N GLY A 51 -9.17 -10.10 -6.20
CA GLY A 51 -10.32 -10.43 -5.35
C GLY A 51 -10.88 -11.81 -5.66
N ALA A 52 -11.04 -12.14 -6.94
CA ALA A 52 -11.53 -13.45 -7.37
C ALA A 52 -10.60 -14.59 -6.94
N GLU A 53 -9.28 -14.41 -7.05
CA GLU A 53 -8.32 -15.39 -6.53
C GLU A 53 -8.41 -15.53 -5.01
N LEU A 54 -8.57 -14.42 -4.28
CA LEU A 54 -8.75 -14.47 -2.83
C LEU A 54 -10.03 -15.21 -2.41
N GLU A 55 -11.15 -14.95 -3.08
CA GLU A 55 -12.43 -15.65 -2.81
C GLU A 55 -12.30 -17.16 -3.07
N LYS A 56 -11.58 -17.58 -4.12
CA LYS A 56 -11.27 -19.00 -4.35
C LYS A 56 -10.48 -19.61 -3.19
N LEU A 57 -9.52 -18.87 -2.62
CA LEU A 57 -8.75 -19.33 -1.45
C LEU A 57 -9.63 -19.41 -0.19
N GLN A 58 -10.58 -18.49 -0.03
CA GLN A 58 -11.55 -18.46 1.06
C GLN A 58 -12.61 -19.57 0.96
N GLY A 59 -12.85 -20.08 -0.25
CA GLY A 59 -13.74 -21.21 -0.47
C GLY A 59 -15.23 -20.84 -0.31
N PRO A 60 -16.10 -21.81 0.01
CA PRO A 60 -17.56 -21.62 -0.02
C PRO A 60 -18.10 -20.54 0.92
N THR A 61 -17.33 -20.12 1.93
CA THR A 61 -17.73 -19.08 2.89
C THR A 61 -17.16 -17.70 2.56
N ALA A 62 -16.53 -17.53 1.40
CA ALA A 62 -15.91 -16.25 1.00
C ALA A 62 -16.89 -15.06 1.07
N GLU A 63 -18.13 -15.25 0.61
CA GLU A 63 -19.17 -14.21 0.63
C GLU A 63 -19.55 -13.75 2.05
N GLN A 64 -19.27 -14.57 3.06
CA GLN A 64 -19.55 -14.26 4.47
C GLN A 64 -18.40 -13.53 5.15
N ILE A 65 -17.22 -13.47 4.52
CA ILE A 65 -16.04 -12.78 5.03
C ILE A 65 -16.06 -11.36 4.49
N LEU A 66 -16.23 -10.38 5.38
CA LEU A 66 -16.19 -8.99 4.94
C LEU A 66 -14.79 -8.61 4.46
N PRO A 67 -14.66 -7.69 3.49
CA PRO A 67 -13.34 -7.25 3.01
C PRO A 67 -12.39 -6.76 4.13
N THR A 68 -12.94 -6.19 5.21
CA THR A 68 -12.19 -5.74 6.38
C THR A 68 -11.70 -6.87 7.27
N GLU A 69 -12.33 -8.05 7.19
CA GLU A 69 -11.99 -9.25 7.97
C GLU A 69 -10.97 -10.13 7.23
N THR A 70 -10.81 -9.95 5.92
CA THR A 70 -9.81 -10.63 5.09
C THR A 70 -8.41 -10.69 5.73
N PRO A 71 -7.83 -9.60 6.28
CA PRO A 71 -6.50 -9.69 6.90
C PRO A 71 -6.45 -10.64 8.10
N LYS A 72 -7.50 -10.63 8.94
CA LYS A 72 -7.63 -11.53 10.08
C LYS A 72 -7.81 -12.97 9.60
N TRP A 73 -8.70 -13.19 8.64
CA TRP A 73 -8.93 -14.49 8.04
C TRP A 73 -7.63 -15.08 7.45
N LEU A 74 -6.86 -14.27 6.71
CA LEU A 74 -5.56 -14.68 6.16
C LEU A 74 -4.58 -15.08 7.27
N ALA A 75 -4.49 -14.33 8.37
CA ALA A 75 -3.60 -14.67 9.48
C ALA A 75 -3.99 -15.98 10.19
N GLU A 76 -5.29 -16.29 10.23
CA GLU A 76 -5.82 -17.52 10.84
C GLU A 76 -5.66 -18.75 9.93
N HIS A 77 -5.80 -18.59 8.62
CA HIS A 77 -5.86 -19.69 7.65
C HIS A 77 -4.57 -19.88 6.84
N TYR A 78 -3.72 -18.86 6.77
CA TYR A 78 -2.41 -18.91 6.17
C TYR A 78 -1.34 -18.61 7.21
N GLN A 79 -0.97 -19.63 7.99
CA GLN A 79 0.28 -19.60 8.72
C GLN A 79 1.42 -19.76 7.72
N THR A 80 2.32 -18.78 7.64
CA THR A 80 3.56 -18.97 6.89
C THR A 80 4.39 -20.06 7.57
N PRO A 81 5.26 -20.80 6.84
CA PRO A 81 6.19 -21.74 7.46
C PRO A 81 7.01 -21.11 8.60
N ASP A 82 7.29 -19.81 8.51
CA ASP A 82 7.98 -19.06 9.56
C ASP A 82 7.09 -18.81 10.79
N GLN A 83 5.79 -18.59 10.59
CA GLN A 83 4.83 -18.50 11.69
C GLN A 83 4.65 -19.85 12.38
N GLN A 84 4.63 -20.96 11.64
CA GLN A 84 4.63 -22.31 12.24
C GLN A 84 5.89 -22.59 13.04
N ARG A 85 7.08 -22.25 12.49
CA ARG A 85 8.36 -22.36 13.20
C ARG A 85 8.39 -21.50 14.45
N TYR A 86 7.87 -20.28 14.38
CA TYR A 86 7.78 -19.39 15.51
C TYR A 86 6.85 -19.94 16.60
N GLN A 87 5.69 -20.47 16.24
CA GLN A 87 4.79 -21.14 17.20
C GLN A 87 5.42 -22.39 17.81
N ALA A 88 6.14 -23.19 17.03
CA ALA A 88 6.88 -24.35 17.52
C ALA A 88 7.99 -23.95 18.50
N LEU A 89 8.71 -22.85 18.22
CA LEU A 89 9.71 -22.28 19.13
C LEU A 89 9.07 -21.81 20.44
N ILE A 90 7.94 -21.10 20.39
CA ILE A 90 7.19 -20.70 21.60
C ILE A 90 6.81 -21.95 22.41
N ALA A 91 6.22 -22.96 21.76
CA ALA A 91 5.82 -24.18 22.44
C ALA A 91 7.02 -24.90 23.11
N TYR A 92 8.16 -24.98 22.43
CA TYR A 92 9.39 -25.55 22.98
C TYR A 92 9.91 -24.76 24.19
N THR A 93 10.00 -23.42 24.08
CA THR A 93 10.52 -22.58 25.18
C THR A 93 9.65 -22.58 26.43
N LYS A 94 8.37 -22.91 26.32
CA LYS A 94 7.47 -23.14 27.46
C LYS A 94 7.74 -24.46 28.20
N GLN A 95 8.35 -25.44 27.54
CA GLN A 95 8.67 -26.74 28.13
C GLN A 95 10.04 -26.76 28.81
N VAL A 96 10.96 -25.89 28.39
CA VAL A 96 12.28 -25.76 29.02
C VAL A 96 12.16 -24.86 30.25
N THR A 97 12.50 -25.37 31.42
CA THR A 97 12.40 -24.63 32.70
C THR A 97 13.77 -24.37 33.31
N TYR A 98 13.94 -23.20 33.92
CA TYR A 98 15.08 -22.92 34.79
C TYR A 98 14.96 -23.70 36.12
N ALA A 99 16.02 -23.69 36.93
CA ALA A 99 16.05 -24.39 38.22
C ALA A 99 14.99 -23.90 39.23
N ASN A 100 14.49 -22.68 39.07
CA ASN A 100 13.40 -22.10 39.87
C ASN A 100 12.00 -22.53 39.40
N GLY A 101 11.91 -23.36 38.35
CA GLY A 101 10.65 -23.86 37.79
C GLY A 101 9.94 -22.92 36.81
N THR A 102 10.43 -21.70 36.56
CA THR A 102 9.86 -20.83 35.53
C THR A 102 10.30 -21.27 34.14
N SER A 103 9.44 -21.14 33.13
CA SER A 103 9.83 -21.49 31.76
C SER A 103 10.81 -20.47 31.17
N VAL A 104 11.60 -20.89 30.19
CA VAL A 104 12.47 -20.00 29.41
C VAL A 104 11.63 -18.93 28.71
N PHE A 105 10.42 -19.28 28.27
CA PHE A 105 9.48 -18.32 27.71
C PHE A 105 9.07 -17.23 28.72
N ASP A 106 8.73 -17.61 29.95
CA ASP A 106 8.31 -16.65 30.99
C ASP A 106 9.45 -15.69 31.35
N GLY A 107 10.68 -16.21 31.47
CA GLY A 107 11.88 -15.41 31.69
C GLY A 107 12.12 -14.40 30.56
N PHE A 108 12.02 -14.85 29.31
CA PHE A 108 12.12 -13.97 28.14
C PHE A 108 11.05 -12.87 28.16
N THR A 109 9.79 -13.19 28.44
CA THR A 109 8.72 -12.18 28.48
C THR A 109 8.94 -11.16 29.58
N ALA A 110 9.41 -11.58 30.76
CA ALA A 110 9.72 -10.68 31.87
C ALA A 110 10.88 -9.72 31.54
N GLU A 111 11.92 -10.20 30.86
CA GLU A 111 13.03 -9.37 30.39
C GLU A 111 12.60 -8.40 29.27
N TYR A 112 11.73 -8.83 28.36
CA TYR A 112 11.25 -7.99 27.26
C TYR A 112 10.32 -6.88 27.74
N ASP A 113 9.35 -7.19 28.62
CA ASP A 113 8.40 -6.21 29.17
C ASP A 113 9.08 -5.15 30.06
N THR A 114 10.21 -5.51 30.68
CA THR A 114 11.03 -4.56 31.45
C THR A 114 11.86 -3.65 30.56
N GLN A 115 12.26 -4.09 29.37
CA GLN A 115 12.93 -3.26 28.37
C GLN A 115 11.97 -2.29 27.66
N ASP A 116 10.74 -2.71 27.34
CA ASP A 116 9.75 -1.86 26.66
C ASP A 116 9.28 -0.69 27.54
N ASN A 117 9.10 -0.94 28.85
CA ASN A 117 8.76 0.12 29.81
C ASN A 117 9.88 1.15 30.04
N GLN A 118 11.14 0.83 29.74
CA GLN A 118 12.25 1.79 29.83
C GLN A 118 12.32 2.73 28.62
N ASN A 119 11.65 2.40 27.51
CA ASN A 119 11.69 3.15 26.26
C ASN A 119 10.42 4.01 26.01
N GLN A 120 9.47 4.05 26.94
CA GLN A 120 8.33 4.98 26.84
C GLN A 120 8.79 6.42 27.16
N PRO A 121 8.49 7.42 26.30
CA PRO A 121 8.82 8.80 26.58
C PRO A 121 8.10 9.24 27.86
N LYS A 122 8.86 9.73 28.83
CA LYS A 122 8.33 10.38 30.04
C LYS A 122 7.59 11.65 29.61
N ASN A 123 6.28 11.54 29.42
CA ASN A 123 5.43 12.72 29.30
C ASN A 123 5.55 13.50 30.63
N THR A 124 6.26 14.61 30.55
CA THR A 124 6.39 15.57 31.65
C THR A 124 5.21 16.56 31.51
N PRO A 125 4.52 16.90 32.61
CA PRO A 125 3.29 17.71 32.60
C PRO A 125 3.44 19.09 31.95
#